data_AF-A0A963DN88-F1
#
_entry.id   AF-A0A963DN88-F1
#
_cell.length_a   1.000
_cell.length_b   1.000
_cell.length_c   1.000
_cell.angle_alpha   90.00
_cell.angle_beta   90.00
_cell.angle_gamma   90.00
#
_symmetry.space_group_name_H-M   'P 1'
#
loop_
_entity.id
_entity.type
_entity.pdbx_description
1 polymer ?
#
loop_
_entity_poly.entity_id
_entity_poly.type
_entity_poly.pdbx_seq_one_letter_code
_entity_poly.pdbx_strand_id
1 'polypeptide(L)' 'MKQILQFLKTGATQVTNVPCPAVQRGQLLIRSTCTLVSAGTEGVGAGYV' A
#
# COMPACT_ATOMS: atom_id res chain seq x y z
N MET A 1 9.52 8.23 1.35
CA MET A 1 9.06 7.39 0.22
C MET A 1 7.58 7.61 0.04
N LYS A 2 7.07 7.54 -1.20
CA LYS A 2 5.63 7.64 -1.45
C LYS A 2 4.95 6.32 -1.10
N GLN A 3 3.85 6.35 -0.38
CA GLN A 3 3.05 5.19 -0.01
C GLN A 3 1.58 5.46 -0.33
N ILE A 4 0.88 4.42 -0.78
CA ILE A 4 -0.57 4.42 -0.95
C ILE A 4 -1.17 3.96 0.39
N LEU A 5 -2.03 4.78 0.99
CA LEU A 5 -2.78 4.48 2.21
C LEU A 5 -4.26 4.36 1.88
N GLN A 6 -4.91 3.29 2.36
CA GLN A 6 -6.34 3.07 2.19
C GLN A 6 -7.05 3.16 3.54
N PHE A 7 -8.10 3.99 3.60
CA PHE A 7 -8.94 4.17 4.77
C PHE A 7 -10.16 3.24 4.67
N LEU A 8 -10.09 2.10 5.36
CA LEU A 8 -11.12 1.04 5.28
C LEU A 8 -12.55 1.54 5.61
N LYS A 9 -12.69 2.49 6.55
CA LYS A 9 -14.01 3.03 6.94
C LYS A 9 -14.65 3.90 5.86
N THR A 10 -13.86 4.56 5.02
CA THR A 10 -14.33 5.57 4.06
C THR A 10 -14.11 5.16 2.61
N GLY A 11 -13.37 4.09 2.35
CA GLY A 11 -12.93 3.69 1.01
C GLY A 11 -11.89 4.62 0.36
N ALA A 12 -11.61 5.78 0.97
CA ALA A 12 -10.65 6.75 0.48
C ALA A 12 -9.23 6.16 0.38
N THR A 13 -8.53 6.51 -0.70
CA THR A 13 -7.14 6.13 -0.94
C THR A 13 -6.32 7.40 -1.15
N GLN A 14 -5.16 7.50 -0.48
CA GLN A 14 -4.31 8.68 -0.51
C GLN A 14 -2.84 8.30 -0.74
N VAL A 15 -2.13 9.09 -1.55
CA VAL A 15 -0.67 9.01 -1.65
C VAL A 15 -0.03 9.96 -0.64
N THR A 16 0.83 9.43 0.22
CA THR A 16 1.53 10.19 1.26
C THR A 16 3.03 9.97 1.19
N ASN A 17 3.81 10.95 1.66
CA ASN A 17 5.24 10.77 1.82
C ASN A 17 5.52 10.33 3.27
N VAL A 18 6.14 9.17 3.43
CA VAL A 18 6.43 8.55 4.73
C VAL A 18 7.93 8.29 4.88
N PRO A 19 8.44 8.08 6.11
CA PRO A 19 9.82 7.63 6.31
C PRO A 19 10.11 6.32 5.57
N CYS A 20 11.38 6.11 5.21
CA CYS A 20 11.81 4.82 4.66
C CYS A 20 11.75 3.74 5.77
N PRO A 21 11.26 2.52 5.51
CA PRO A 21 11.24 1.42 6.47
C PRO A 21 12.65 1.10 6.98
N ALA A 22 12.75 0.84 8.28
CA ALA A 22 13.95 0.26 8.86
C ALA A 22 13.99 -1.25 8.57
N VAL A 23 15.15 -1.77 8.20
CA VAL A 23 15.35 -3.20 7.93
C VAL A 23 15.88 -3.91 9.18
N GLN A 24 15.32 -5.07 9.50
CA GLN A 24 15.78 -5.94 10.59
C GLN A 24 16.51 -7.18 10.06
N ARG A 25 17.13 -7.96 10.96
CA ARG A 25 17.75 -9.24 10.59
C ARG A 25 16.72 -10.15 9.90
N GLY A 26 17.11 -10.73 8.76
CA GLY A 26 16.25 -11.60 7.95
C GLY A 26 15.29 -10.87 7.00
N GLN A 27 15.36 -9.53 6.90
CA GLN A 27 14.53 -8.75 5.98
C GLN A 27 15.36 -8.15 4.85
N LEU A 28 14.67 -7.81 3.74
CA LEU A 28 15.23 -7.08 2.62
C LEU A 28 14.45 -5.78 2.42
N LEU A 29 15.17 -4.67 2.28
CA LEU A 29 14.58 -3.41 1.87
C LEU A 29 14.58 -3.34 0.33
N ILE A 30 13.39 -3.31 -0.26
CA ILE A 30 13.22 -3.28 -1.72
C ILE A 30 12.83 -1.86 -2.15
N ARG A 31 13.58 -1.29 -3.10
CA ARG A 31 13.23 -0.04 -3.77
C ARG A 31 12.41 -0.31 -5.03
N SER A 32 11.10 -0.49 -4.87
CA SER A 32 10.19 -0.65 -6.01
C SER A 32 10.19 0.61 -6.88
N THR A 33 10.30 0.42 -8.20
CA THR A 33 10.23 1.49 -9.21
C THR A 33 8.90 1.52 -9.96
N CYS A 34 8.16 0.41 -9.94
CA CYS A 34 6.85 0.25 -10.53
C CYS A 34 6.03 -0.73 -9.67
N THR A 35 4.72 -0.47 -9.55
CA THR A 35 3.76 -1.34 -8.88
C THR A 35 2.52 -1.42 -9.77
N LEU A 36 2.00 -2.63 -9.96
CA LEU A 36 0.73 -2.87 -10.66
C LEU A 36 -0.41 -2.93 -9.63
N VAL A 37 -1.55 -2.36 -10.01
CA VAL A 37 -2.80 -2.33 -9.26
C VAL A 37 -3.80 -3.14 -10.11
N SER A 38 -4.32 -4.23 -9.55
CA SER A 38 -5.32 -5.10 -10.18
C SER A 38 -6.48 -5.47 -9.23
N ALA A 39 -7.70 -5.60 -9.77
CA ALA A 39 -8.90 -5.84 -8.97
C ALA A 39 -8.82 -7.06 -8.02
N GLY A 40 -7.99 -8.06 -8.34
CA GLY A 40 -7.74 -9.23 -7.50
C GLY A 40 -6.75 -9.04 -6.35
N THR A 41 -6.01 -7.92 -6.30
CA THR A 41 -4.98 -7.61 -5.29
C THR A 41 -5.37 -6.47 -4.36
N GLU A 42 -6.17 -5.50 -4.83
CA GLU A 42 -6.65 -4.36 -4.04
C GLU A 42 -8.07 -4.55 -3.50
N GLY A 43 -8.44 -5.81 -3.21
CA GLY A 43 -9.77 -6.20 -2.74
C GLY A 43 -10.43 -5.15 -1.87
N VAL A 44 -11.45 -4.49 -2.44
CA VAL A 44 -12.47 -3.79 -1.67
C VAL A 44 -13.09 -4.83 -0.76
N GLY A 45 -12.96 -4.64 0.56
CA GLY A 45 -13.61 -5.49 1.54
C GLY A 45 -15.08 -5.66 1.19
N ALA A 46 -15.54 -6.90 1.21
CA ALA A 46 -16.92 -7.30 0.97
C ALA A 46 -17.93 -6.30 1.56
N GLY A 47 -18.67 -5.64 0.69
CA GLY A 47 -19.75 -4.72 1.07
C GLY A 47 -19.64 -3.39 0.35
N TYR A 48 -19.95 -3.40 -0.95
CA TYR A 48 -20.55 -2.31 -1.75
C TYR A 48 -20.59 -2.81 -3.20
N VAL A 49 -21.48 -3.77 -3.44
CA VAL A 49 -22.20 -4.00 -4.70
C VAL A 49 -23.67 -4.11 -4.36
#